data_AF-A0A7V1H1K7-F1
#
_entry.id   AF-A0A7V1H1K7-F1
#
_cell.length_a   1.000
_cell.length_b   1.000
_cell.length_c   1.000
_cell.angle_alpha   90.00
_cell.angle_beta   90.00
_cell.angle_gamma   90.00
#
_symmetry.space_group_name_H-M   'P 1'
#
loop_
_entity.id
_entity.type
_entity.pdbx_description
1 polymer ?
#
loop_
_entity_poly.entity_id
_entity_poly.type
_entity_poly.pdbx_seq_one_letter_code
_entity_poly.pdbx_strand_id
1 'polypeptide(L)'
;MPISDYQTAALKDTRHDPPEKKNRRRISTLMILAGLVVIASPFVTEIYGYFVKERLNQEWDKQIAKQKKLARTAQQGQIARLGQRTVDSEDNLLEKTAEPIRDLTGGEFPMTKIKIPKIGLEQVVSKGVGVEVLKNGPGHYTGTAVPGQRGNVAIAGHRVTYTHPFNRIDELDNGDKIILETADNIYEYRVRSSQQLEPDDLSALQPTDDARLTLTTCTPKYSARYRLDVQASLEKITSTRPLSFLRRLVKKLAKPAPINVPTNILELAVQRSRERLVQNPQDVSAMIDLSIIYRSTGENEKAVEQLGKALEIDPDREEIYYELSVIYQKAGRVKEAINELKKAIERAPGFEYAHYRLGMLYLENNQAERAKQAFIAALTINPLSADTHFFLGQAYEKQKDNESALREYKEALRFVPDFLEAEVSFKKLKKIQRARQ
;
A
#
# COMPACT_ATOMS: atom_id res chain seq x y z
N MET A 1 11.87 -46.10 -88.90
CA MET A 1 13.24 -45.52 -88.98
C MET A 1 13.55 -44.83 -87.67
N PRO A 2 14.81 -44.89 -87.20
CA PRO A 2 15.14 -44.79 -85.78
C PRO A 2 15.61 -43.40 -85.32
N ILE A 3 15.64 -43.32 -83.99
CA ILE A 3 16.25 -42.41 -83.02
C ILE A 3 17.70 -42.00 -83.39
N SER A 4 18.12 -40.73 -83.19
CA SER A 4 19.28 -40.38 -82.34
C SER A 4 19.48 -38.86 -82.13
N ASP A 5 20.05 -38.55 -80.96
CA ASP A 5 20.92 -37.43 -80.59
C ASP A 5 20.32 -36.04 -80.31
N TYR A 6 19.81 -35.87 -79.09
CA TYR A 6 19.94 -34.60 -78.38
C TYR A 6 21.12 -34.66 -77.41
N GLN A 7 22.03 -33.72 -77.63
CA GLN A 7 23.25 -33.46 -76.90
C GLN A 7 23.02 -33.28 -75.40
N THR A 8 23.90 -33.90 -74.62
CA THR A 8 24.11 -33.67 -73.20
C THR A 8 24.66 -32.27 -72.94
N ALA A 9 23.87 -31.41 -72.28
CA ALA A 9 24.36 -30.24 -71.58
C ALA A 9 23.67 -30.13 -70.22
N ALA A 10 24.49 -30.09 -69.17
CA ALA A 10 24.11 -30.15 -67.78
C ALA A 10 23.19 -28.99 -67.34
N LEU A 11 22.07 -29.31 -66.70
CA LEU A 11 21.28 -28.37 -65.90
C LEU A 11 21.39 -28.77 -64.43
N LYS A 12 21.95 -27.85 -63.64
CA LYS A 12 22.14 -27.93 -62.18
C LYS A 12 20.81 -28.20 -61.47
N ASP A 13 20.85 -29.18 -60.57
CA ASP A 13 19.81 -29.46 -59.59
C ASP A 13 19.70 -28.29 -58.59
N THR A 14 18.57 -27.61 -58.58
CA THR A 14 18.17 -26.69 -57.50
C THR A 14 16.74 -26.98 -57.08
N ARG A 15 16.51 -28.14 -56.46
CA ARG A 15 15.34 -28.33 -55.61
C ARG A 15 15.57 -27.59 -54.29
N HIS A 16 14.84 -26.50 -54.11
CA HIS A 16 14.72 -25.80 -52.83
C HIS A 16 13.67 -26.53 -51.99
N ASP A 17 14.09 -27.30 -50.99
CA ASP A 17 13.17 -27.87 -50.00
C ASP A 17 12.55 -26.74 -49.14
N PRO A 18 11.23 -26.71 -48.93
CA PRO A 18 10.61 -25.71 -48.07
C PRO A 18 10.96 -25.98 -46.60
N PRO A 19 11.22 -24.95 -45.76
CA PRO A 19 11.68 -25.16 -44.39
C PRO A 19 10.57 -25.78 -43.52
N GLU A 20 10.78 -27.05 -43.22
CA GLU A 20 10.41 -27.86 -42.06
C GLU A 20 9.11 -27.57 -41.28
N LYS A 21 8.21 -28.57 -41.28
CA LYS A 21 7.07 -28.80 -40.37
C LYS A 21 7.29 -28.45 -38.89
N LYS A 22 8.54 -28.42 -38.42
CA LYS A 22 8.95 -28.13 -37.04
C LYS A 22 8.64 -26.69 -36.62
N ASN A 23 8.76 -25.72 -37.54
CA ASN A 23 8.47 -24.31 -37.24
C ASN A 23 6.97 -24.04 -37.06
N ARG A 24 6.10 -24.69 -37.84
CA ARG A 24 4.63 -24.54 -37.69
C ARG A 24 4.12 -25.09 -36.35
N ARG A 25 4.65 -26.22 -35.88
CA ARG A 25 4.29 -26.79 -34.58
C ARG A 25 4.72 -25.87 -33.43
N ARG A 26 5.92 -25.28 -33.49
CA ARG A 26 6.40 -24.34 -32.47
C ARG A 26 5.53 -23.09 -32.36
N ILE A 27 5.13 -22.51 -33.48
CA ILE A 27 4.24 -21.33 -33.50
C ILE A 27 2.86 -21.69 -32.94
N SER A 28 2.32 -22.86 -33.30
CA SER A 28 1.06 -23.36 -32.74
C SER A 28 1.11 -23.56 -31.23
N THR A 29 2.19 -24.16 -30.71
CA THR A 29 2.36 -24.36 -29.25
C THR A 29 2.50 -23.04 -28.51
N LEU A 30 3.21 -22.07 -29.10
CA LEU A 30 3.36 -20.71 -28.54
C LEU A 30 2.02 -19.97 -28.44
N MET A 31 1.17 -20.08 -29.48
CA MET A 31 -0.16 -19.46 -29.47
C MET A 31 -1.10 -20.12 -28.45
N ILE A 32 -1.00 -21.44 -28.25
CA ILE A 32 -1.76 -22.16 -27.21
C ILE A 32 -1.29 -21.74 -25.81
N LEU A 33 0.02 -21.62 -25.59
CA LEU A 33 0.59 -21.11 -24.33
C LEU A 33 0.18 -19.67 -24.05
N ALA A 34 0.26 -18.78 -25.05
CA ALA A 34 -0.20 -17.41 -24.93
C ALA A 34 -1.70 -17.33 -24.61
N GLY A 35 -2.52 -18.16 -25.27
CA GLY A 35 -3.94 -18.29 -24.96
C GLY A 35 -4.20 -18.75 -23.53
N LEU A 36 -3.45 -19.75 -23.03
CA LEU A 36 -3.57 -20.23 -21.65
C LEU A 36 -3.16 -19.17 -20.61
N VAL A 37 -2.14 -18.37 -20.88
CA VAL A 37 -1.70 -17.27 -19.98
C VAL A 37 -2.76 -16.17 -19.90
N VAL A 38 -3.35 -15.79 -21.03
CA VAL A 38 -4.44 -14.80 -21.07
C VAL A 38 -5.69 -15.30 -20.35
N ILE A 39 -6.00 -16.60 -20.46
CA ILE A 39 -7.13 -17.22 -19.75
C ILE A 39 -6.86 -17.37 -18.24
N ALA A 40 -5.61 -17.63 -17.83
CA ALA A 40 -5.25 -17.84 -16.43
C ALA A 40 -5.03 -16.54 -15.63
N SER A 41 -4.69 -15.44 -16.28
CA SER A 41 -4.37 -14.15 -15.64
C SER A 41 -5.47 -13.61 -14.70
N PRO A 42 -6.78 -13.62 -15.08
CA PRO A 42 -7.85 -13.20 -14.17
C PRO A 42 -7.92 -14.06 -12.91
N PHE A 43 -7.76 -15.38 -13.05
CA PHE A 43 -7.85 -16.36 -11.97
C PHE A 43 -6.73 -16.19 -10.93
N VAL A 44 -5.51 -15.90 -11.39
CA VAL A 44 -4.35 -15.64 -10.52
C VAL A 44 -4.54 -14.36 -9.69
N THR A 45 -5.07 -13.30 -10.29
CA THR A 45 -5.33 -12.05 -9.56
C THR A 45 -6.46 -12.16 -8.55
N GLU A 46 -7.47 -12.99 -8.83
CA GLU A 46 -8.61 -13.23 -7.94
C GLU A 46 -8.20 -14.07 -6.70
N ILE A 47 -7.35 -15.09 -6.92
CA ILE A 47 -6.75 -15.89 -5.84
C ILE A 47 -5.82 -15.05 -4.96
N TYR A 48 -4.96 -14.21 -5.57
CA TYR A 48 -4.11 -13.27 -4.83
C TYR A 48 -4.96 -12.30 -3.97
N GLY A 49 -6.03 -11.75 -4.55
CA GLY A 49 -6.97 -10.89 -3.85
C GLY A 49 -7.62 -11.53 -2.63
N TYR A 50 -8.03 -12.80 -2.75
CA TYR A 50 -8.63 -13.58 -1.68
C TYR A 50 -7.70 -13.75 -0.47
N PHE A 51 -6.43 -14.12 -0.69
CA PHE A 51 -5.48 -14.37 0.40
C PHE A 51 -5.01 -13.10 1.12
N VAL A 52 -4.92 -11.97 0.41
CA VAL A 52 -4.59 -10.69 1.05
C VAL A 52 -5.76 -10.19 1.90
N LYS A 53 -7.00 -10.30 1.39
CA LYS A 53 -8.23 -10.01 2.14
C LYS A 53 -8.29 -10.81 3.45
N GLU A 54 -8.02 -12.12 3.39
CA GLU A 54 -8.07 -12.99 4.56
C GLU A 54 -6.98 -12.66 5.60
N ARG A 55 -5.76 -12.34 5.16
CA ARG A 55 -4.65 -11.94 6.04
C ARG A 55 -4.97 -10.64 6.79
N LEU A 56 -5.43 -9.62 6.08
CA LEU A 56 -5.77 -8.33 6.67
C LEU A 56 -6.96 -8.46 7.64
N ASN A 57 -7.95 -9.29 7.33
CA ASN A 57 -9.07 -9.57 8.23
C ASN A 57 -8.61 -10.28 9.52
N GLN A 58 -7.64 -11.19 9.45
CA GLN A 58 -7.09 -11.84 10.65
C GLN A 58 -6.21 -10.90 11.49
N GLU A 59 -5.45 -10.01 10.84
CA GLU A 59 -4.69 -8.96 11.54
C GLU A 59 -5.62 -7.95 12.22
N TRP A 60 -6.72 -7.58 11.54
CA TRP A 60 -7.81 -6.80 12.09
C TRP A 60 -8.37 -7.41 13.37
N ASP A 61 -8.79 -8.68 13.33
CA ASP A 61 -9.37 -9.36 14.50
C ASP A 61 -8.40 -9.39 15.68
N LYS A 62 -7.10 -9.63 15.41
CA LYS A 62 -6.04 -9.62 16.42
C LYS A 62 -5.81 -8.22 17.01
N GLN A 63 -5.80 -7.17 16.18
CA GLN A 63 -5.55 -5.80 16.62
C GLN A 63 -6.74 -5.20 17.37
N ILE A 64 -7.98 -5.47 16.92
CA ILE A 64 -9.21 -5.10 17.63
C ILE A 64 -9.28 -5.80 18.99
N ALA A 65 -8.94 -7.08 19.06
CA ALA A 65 -8.86 -7.80 20.34
C ALA A 65 -7.80 -7.18 21.28
N LYS A 66 -6.65 -6.76 20.73
CA LYS A 66 -5.59 -6.07 21.49
C LYS A 66 -6.01 -4.67 21.96
N GLN A 67 -6.66 -3.87 21.12
CA GLN A 67 -7.18 -2.54 21.49
C GLN A 67 -8.32 -2.63 22.50
N LYS A 68 -9.26 -3.58 22.33
CA LYS A 68 -10.30 -3.86 23.34
C LYS A 68 -9.68 -4.29 24.67
N LYS A 69 -8.56 -5.02 24.66
CA LYS A 69 -7.79 -5.38 25.86
C LYS A 69 -7.09 -4.15 26.48
N LEU A 70 -6.45 -3.30 25.67
CA LEU A 70 -5.78 -2.07 26.12
C LEU A 70 -6.77 -1.04 26.68
N ALA A 71 -7.93 -0.87 26.05
CA ALA A 71 -9.01 -0.03 26.57
C ALA A 71 -9.51 -0.55 27.92
N ARG A 72 -9.67 -1.89 28.08
CA ARG A 72 -9.96 -2.50 29.39
C ARG A 72 -8.88 -2.19 30.43
N THR A 73 -7.59 -2.20 30.05
CA THR A 73 -6.47 -1.89 30.95
C THR A 73 -6.35 -0.39 31.29
N ALA A 74 -6.59 0.50 30.33
CA ALA A 74 -6.58 1.95 30.53
C ALA A 74 -7.74 2.40 31.42
N GLN A 75 -8.92 1.81 31.22
CA GLN A 75 -10.11 2.07 32.04
C GLN A 75 -9.91 1.53 33.47
N GLN A 76 -9.25 0.38 33.66
CA GLN A 76 -8.80 -0.12 34.97
C GLN A 76 -7.79 0.83 35.64
N GLY A 77 -6.87 1.43 34.88
CA GLY A 77 -5.91 2.42 35.37
C GLY A 77 -6.54 3.77 35.75
N GLN A 78 -7.59 4.20 35.03
CA GLN A 78 -8.37 5.39 35.36
C GLN A 78 -9.21 5.19 36.63
N ILE A 79 -9.82 4.01 36.81
CA ILE A 79 -10.58 3.65 38.02
C ILE A 79 -9.67 3.59 39.27
N ALA A 80 -8.42 3.13 39.11
CA ALA A 80 -7.41 3.17 40.18
C ALA A 80 -6.99 4.60 40.59
N ARG A 81 -7.10 5.58 39.68
CA ARG A 81 -6.87 7.01 39.96
C ARG A 81 -8.11 7.75 40.46
N LEU A 82 -9.31 7.26 40.11
CA LEU A 82 -10.60 7.86 40.48
C LEU A 82 -11.09 7.45 41.87
N GLY A 83 -10.46 6.48 42.55
CA GLY A 83 -10.74 6.13 43.95
C GLY A 83 -10.40 7.22 44.99
N GLN A 84 -10.12 8.46 44.58
CA GLN A 84 -9.79 9.58 45.46
C GLN A 84 -10.57 10.88 45.21
N ARG A 85 -11.57 10.92 44.31
CA ARG A 85 -12.44 12.09 44.18
C ARG A 85 -13.91 11.70 44.04
N THR A 86 -14.72 12.50 44.71
CA THR A 86 -16.15 12.37 45.05
C THR A 86 -17.05 11.98 43.88
N VAL A 87 -18.06 11.17 44.21
CA VAL A 87 -19.10 10.66 43.33
C VAL A 87 -20.11 11.77 43.06
N ASP A 88 -20.14 12.30 41.83
CA ASP A 88 -21.34 12.94 41.31
C ASP A 88 -22.27 11.84 40.73
N SER A 89 -23.56 11.97 41.03
CA SER A 89 -24.64 10.99 40.89
C SER A 89 -24.84 10.41 39.49
N GLU A 90 -25.22 9.12 39.46
CA GLU A 90 -25.44 8.26 38.28
C GLU A 90 -26.41 8.84 37.22
N ASP A 91 -27.33 9.73 37.59
CA ASP A 91 -28.32 10.28 36.67
C ASP A 91 -27.75 11.28 35.65
N ASN A 92 -26.57 11.87 35.91
CA ASN A 92 -25.93 12.82 34.99
C ASN A 92 -25.06 12.14 33.90
N LEU A 93 -24.94 10.81 33.93
CA LEU A 93 -24.09 10.03 33.02
C LEU A 93 -24.85 9.34 31.89
N LEU A 94 -26.18 9.24 31.98
CA LEU A 94 -27.00 8.50 31.00
C LEU A 94 -27.64 9.40 29.92
N GLU A 95 -27.75 10.72 30.16
CA GLU A 95 -28.28 11.68 29.17
C GLU A 95 -27.22 12.28 28.22
N LYS A 96 -25.94 11.89 28.36
CA LYS A 96 -24.83 12.31 27.47
C LYS A 96 -24.40 11.23 26.46
N THR A 97 -25.25 10.25 26.16
CA THR A 97 -24.88 9.07 25.36
C THR A 97 -25.08 9.21 23.84
N ALA A 98 -25.25 10.42 23.33
CA ALA A 98 -24.90 10.78 21.97
C ALA A 98 -23.96 11.99 22.05
N GLU A 99 -22.66 11.75 22.22
CA GLU A 99 -21.69 12.83 22.08
C GLU A 99 -21.84 13.44 20.67
N PRO A 100 -21.89 14.78 20.55
CA PRO A 100 -21.99 15.44 19.25
C PRO A 100 -20.79 15.02 18.39
N ILE A 101 -21.00 14.96 17.06
CA ILE A 101 -19.95 14.73 16.05
C ILE A 101 -18.75 15.58 16.44
N ARG A 102 -17.71 14.94 17.00
CA ARG A 102 -16.53 15.66 17.50
C ARG A 102 -15.78 16.16 16.28
N ASP A 103 -15.50 17.44 16.28
CA ASP A 103 -14.56 18.06 15.34
C ASP A 103 -13.15 17.58 15.71
N LEU A 104 -12.78 16.39 15.21
CA LEU A 104 -11.47 15.76 15.42
C LEU A 104 -10.56 16.09 14.23
N THR A 105 -10.20 17.36 14.07
CA THR A 105 -9.09 17.72 13.20
C THR A 105 -7.79 17.16 13.79
N GLY A 106 -7.07 16.30 13.04
CA GLY A 106 -5.72 15.82 13.39
C GLY A 106 -5.61 14.45 14.07
N GLY A 107 -6.64 13.59 14.01
CA GLY A 107 -6.55 12.20 14.48
C GLY A 107 -5.95 11.26 13.43
N GLU A 108 -5.08 10.33 13.84
CA GLU A 108 -4.62 9.23 12.98
C GLU A 108 -5.83 8.44 12.44
N PHE A 109 -5.86 8.12 11.13
CA PHE A 109 -6.95 7.33 10.55
C PHE A 109 -7.12 6.04 11.35
N PRO A 110 -8.26 5.86 12.06
CA PRO A 110 -8.42 4.72 12.93
C PRO A 110 -8.42 3.46 12.07
N MET A 111 -7.92 2.37 12.63
CA MET A 111 -8.06 1.09 11.96
C MET A 111 -9.54 0.89 11.62
N THR A 112 -9.85 0.84 10.32
CA THR A 112 -11.21 0.77 9.79
C THR A 112 -11.40 -0.42 8.85
N LYS A 113 -12.53 -1.11 8.97
CA LYS A 113 -12.97 -2.15 8.05
C LYS A 113 -14.18 -1.64 7.27
N ILE A 114 -14.11 -1.68 5.94
CA ILE A 114 -15.22 -1.32 5.07
C ILE A 114 -16.04 -2.56 4.69
N LYS A 115 -17.37 -2.43 4.75
CA LYS A 115 -18.33 -3.44 4.31
C LYS A 115 -19.37 -2.80 3.39
N ILE A 116 -19.58 -3.40 2.21
CA ILE A 116 -20.63 -2.98 1.26
C ILE A 116 -21.45 -4.23 0.90
N PRO A 117 -22.55 -4.49 1.63
CA PRO A 117 -23.29 -5.74 1.52
C PRO A 117 -23.78 -6.07 0.11
N LYS A 118 -24.28 -5.09 -0.64
CA LYS A 118 -24.83 -5.29 -2.00
C LYS A 118 -23.85 -5.95 -2.96
N ILE A 119 -22.57 -5.59 -2.84
CA ILE A 119 -21.51 -6.10 -3.73
C ILE A 119 -20.61 -7.12 -3.03
N GLY A 120 -20.94 -7.53 -1.79
CA GLY A 120 -20.16 -8.49 -1.01
C GLY A 120 -18.75 -8.01 -0.63
N LEU A 121 -18.51 -6.70 -0.63
CA LEU A 121 -17.20 -6.15 -0.25
C LEU A 121 -17.04 -6.18 1.27
N GLU A 122 -15.92 -6.73 1.73
CA GLU A 122 -15.52 -6.71 3.14
C GLU A 122 -13.99 -6.72 3.23
N GLN A 123 -13.38 -5.57 3.52
CA GLN A 123 -11.92 -5.43 3.53
C GLN A 123 -11.45 -4.40 4.56
N VAL A 124 -10.20 -4.53 5.02
CA VAL A 124 -9.55 -3.53 5.87
C VAL A 124 -9.12 -2.36 5.00
N VAL A 125 -9.37 -1.15 5.49
CA VAL A 125 -8.92 0.09 4.85
C VAL A 125 -7.56 0.45 5.41
N SER A 126 -6.55 0.45 4.54
CA SER A 126 -5.19 0.83 4.89
C SER A 126 -5.01 2.35 4.81
N LYS A 127 -4.03 2.89 5.54
CA LYS A 127 -3.68 4.30 5.47
C LYS A 127 -2.84 4.57 4.21
N GLY A 128 -3.24 5.56 3.42
CA GLY A 128 -2.57 5.95 2.18
C GLY A 128 -3.16 5.29 0.95
N VAL A 129 -2.82 5.83 -0.22
CA VAL A 129 -3.33 5.40 -1.54
C VAL A 129 -2.20 5.09 -2.53
N GLY A 130 -0.99 4.87 -2.03
CA GLY A 130 0.14 4.45 -2.85
C GLY A 130 -0.05 3.05 -3.43
N VAL A 131 0.71 2.72 -4.47
CA VAL A 131 0.60 1.43 -5.18
C VAL A 131 0.73 0.23 -4.23
N GLU A 132 1.69 0.25 -3.30
CA GLU A 132 1.86 -0.83 -2.31
C GLU A 132 0.70 -0.96 -1.32
N VAL A 133 -0.01 0.14 -1.06
CA VAL A 133 -1.21 0.10 -0.22
C VAL A 133 -2.37 -0.48 -1.02
N LEU A 134 -2.60 0.05 -2.24
CA LEU A 134 -3.74 -0.34 -3.06
C LEU A 134 -3.62 -1.75 -3.68
N LYS A 135 -2.41 -2.29 -3.77
CA LYS A 135 -2.16 -3.72 -4.05
C LYS A 135 -2.86 -4.62 -3.03
N ASN A 136 -2.92 -4.17 -1.78
CA ASN A 136 -3.39 -4.97 -0.67
C ASN A 136 -4.86 -4.77 -0.31
N GLY A 137 -5.52 -3.74 -0.85
CA GLY A 137 -6.92 -3.45 -0.52
C GLY A 137 -7.28 -1.98 -0.70
N PRO A 138 -8.42 -1.54 -0.18
CA PRO A 138 -8.81 -0.14 -0.21
C PRO A 138 -7.89 0.71 0.66
N GLY A 139 -7.54 1.89 0.19
CA GLY A 139 -6.67 2.84 0.86
C GLY A 139 -7.40 4.14 1.20
N HIS A 140 -7.23 4.66 2.40
CA HIS A 140 -7.75 5.97 2.82
C HIS A 140 -6.82 7.08 2.33
N TYR A 141 -7.39 8.14 1.75
CA TYR A 141 -6.63 9.35 1.45
C TYR A 141 -6.25 10.06 2.73
N THR A 142 -4.95 10.02 3.05
CA THR A 142 -4.38 10.74 4.20
C THR A 142 -4.71 12.22 4.13
N GLY A 143 -5.17 12.80 5.24
CA GLY A 143 -5.60 14.20 5.31
C GLY A 143 -7.08 14.44 5.02
N THR A 144 -7.83 13.42 4.60
CA THR A 144 -9.30 13.47 4.54
C THR A 144 -9.94 13.04 5.87
N ALA A 145 -11.23 13.32 6.06
CA ALA A 145 -11.91 13.07 7.33
C ALA A 145 -11.84 11.59 7.74
N VAL A 146 -11.98 11.33 9.04
CA VAL A 146 -12.10 9.96 9.58
C VAL A 146 -13.58 9.57 9.76
N PRO A 147 -13.92 8.27 9.88
CA PRO A 147 -15.31 7.82 9.98
C PRO A 147 -16.10 8.55 11.07
N GLY A 148 -17.24 9.14 10.68
CA GLY A 148 -18.17 9.84 11.57
C GLY A 148 -17.83 11.30 11.85
N GLN A 149 -16.69 11.80 11.36
CA GLN A 149 -16.35 13.22 11.43
C GLN A 149 -17.12 14.02 10.38
N ARG A 150 -17.43 15.29 10.66
CA ARG A 150 -17.83 16.25 9.62
C ARG A 150 -16.68 16.40 8.62
N GLY A 151 -17.00 16.45 7.34
CA GLY A 151 -16.02 16.34 6.27
C GLY A 151 -16.23 15.11 5.42
N ASN A 152 -15.30 14.90 4.50
CA ASN A 152 -15.38 13.82 3.52
C ASN A 152 -14.33 12.77 3.82
N VAL A 153 -14.74 11.55 4.15
CA VAL A 153 -13.86 10.38 4.27
C VAL A 153 -13.63 9.86 2.85
N ALA A 154 -12.42 9.95 2.33
CA ALA A 154 -12.13 9.47 0.97
C ALA A 154 -11.35 8.14 0.99
N ILE A 155 -11.83 7.16 0.23
CA ILE A 155 -11.22 5.84 0.12
C ILE A 155 -11.05 5.49 -1.36
N ALA A 156 -9.83 5.14 -1.76
CA ALA A 156 -9.49 4.65 -3.10
C ALA A 156 -9.39 3.12 -3.14
N GLY A 157 -9.58 2.56 -4.33
CA GLY A 157 -9.41 1.14 -4.57
C GLY A 157 -9.32 0.83 -6.06
N HIS A 158 -8.63 -0.24 -6.42
CA HIS A 158 -8.56 -0.68 -7.82
C HIS A 158 -9.86 -1.33 -8.29
N ARG A 159 -10.18 -1.10 -9.57
CA ARG A 159 -11.34 -1.72 -10.23
C ARG A 159 -11.01 -3.03 -10.94
N VAL A 160 -9.85 -3.08 -11.59
CA VAL A 160 -9.43 -4.18 -12.49
C VAL A 160 -7.98 -4.64 -12.29
N THR A 161 -7.30 -4.20 -11.22
CA THR A 161 -6.03 -4.81 -10.76
C THR A 161 -6.03 -5.24 -9.29
N TYR A 162 -5.13 -6.18 -8.95
CA TYR A 162 -4.80 -6.65 -7.60
C TYR A 162 -5.93 -7.34 -6.81
N THR A 163 -6.29 -6.82 -5.63
CA THR A 163 -7.45 -7.28 -4.83
C THR A 163 -8.78 -6.74 -5.35
N HIS A 164 -8.74 -5.81 -6.32
CA HIS A 164 -9.91 -5.27 -7.01
C HIS A 164 -11.05 -4.82 -6.09
N PRO A 165 -10.78 -4.15 -4.96
CA PRO A 165 -11.79 -3.92 -3.93
C PRO A 165 -13.00 -3.17 -4.46
N PHE A 166 -12.82 -2.36 -5.52
CA PHE A 166 -13.85 -1.53 -6.11
C PHE A 166 -14.29 -1.94 -7.51
N ASN A 167 -14.12 -3.22 -7.90
CA ASN A 167 -14.55 -3.73 -9.22
C ASN A 167 -16.04 -3.47 -9.53
N ARG A 168 -16.88 -3.49 -8.49
CA ARG A 168 -18.35 -3.48 -8.60
C ARG A 168 -19.01 -2.25 -7.99
N ILE A 169 -18.26 -1.20 -7.63
CA ILE A 169 -18.88 -0.03 -6.98
C ILE A 169 -19.81 0.77 -7.90
N ASP A 170 -19.72 0.55 -9.22
CA ASP A 170 -20.65 1.03 -10.23
C ASP A 170 -22.05 0.38 -10.15
N GLU A 171 -22.18 -0.72 -9.41
CA GLU A 171 -23.48 -1.36 -9.15
C GLU A 171 -24.23 -0.74 -7.94
N LEU A 172 -23.66 0.28 -7.30
CA LEU A 172 -24.28 0.96 -6.17
C LEU A 172 -25.28 2.03 -6.65
N ASP A 173 -26.48 1.97 -6.09
CA ASP A 173 -27.60 2.88 -6.34
C ASP A 173 -27.84 3.78 -5.13
N ASN A 174 -28.57 4.87 -5.34
CA ASN A 174 -28.99 5.75 -4.26
C ASN A 174 -29.76 4.96 -3.17
N GLY A 175 -29.37 5.15 -1.91
CA GLY A 175 -29.92 4.46 -0.75
C GLY A 175 -29.16 3.19 -0.33
N ASP A 176 -28.21 2.70 -1.13
CA ASP A 176 -27.40 1.55 -0.75
C ASP A 176 -26.51 1.82 0.46
N LYS A 177 -26.30 0.78 1.27
CA LYS A 177 -25.59 0.89 2.54
C LYS A 177 -24.09 0.65 2.36
N ILE A 178 -23.29 1.54 2.94
CA ILE A 178 -21.85 1.37 3.13
C ILE A 178 -21.57 1.46 4.63
N ILE A 179 -20.82 0.50 5.17
CA ILE A 179 -20.52 0.41 6.61
C ILE A 179 -19.03 0.55 6.82
N LEU A 180 -18.63 1.46 7.72
CA LEU A 180 -17.27 1.56 8.23
C LEU A 180 -17.28 1.11 9.69
N GLU A 181 -16.49 0.09 10.03
CA GLU A 181 -16.38 -0.44 11.38
C GLU A 181 -15.00 -0.09 11.95
N THR A 182 -14.97 0.46 13.16
CA THR A 182 -13.75 0.75 13.93
C THR A 182 -13.78 0.00 15.26
N ALA A 183 -12.71 0.12 16.05
CA ALA A 183 -12.61 -0.51 17.36
C ALA A 183 -13.73 -0.13 18.34
N ASP A 184 -14.21 1.11 18.24
CA ASP A 184 -15.16 1.69 19.20
C ASP A 184 -16.57 1.89 18.61
N ASN A 185 -16.72 2.01 17.28
CA ASN A 185 -17.98 2.37 16.65
C ASN A 185 -18.20 1.69 15.28
N ILE A 186 -19.47 1.58 14.90
CA ILE A 186 -19.93 1.22 13.56
C ILE A 186 -20.63 2.44 12.97
N TYR A 187 -20.24 2.83 11.76
CA TYR A 187 -20.78 3.98 11.03
C TYR A 187 -21.50 3.47 9.77
N GLU A 188 -22.79 3.78 9.65
CA GLU A 188 -23.61 3.42 8.50
C GLU A 188 -23.82 4.65 7.61
N TYR A 189 -23.41 4.56 6.35
CA TYR A 189 -23.57 5.57 5.30
C TYR A 189 -24.56 5.09 4.24
N ARG A 190 -25.23 6.05 3.59
CA ARG A 190 -26.16 5.83 2.47
C ARG A 190 -25.66 6.49 1.21
N VAL A 191 -25.49 5.71 0.14
CA VAL A 191 -25.14 6.22 -1.20
C VAL A 191 -26.17 7.25 -1.62
N ARG A 192 -25.70 8.36 -2.21
CA ARG A 192 -26.53 9.47 -2.70
C ARG A 192 -26.40 9.65 -4.20
N SER A 193 -25.18 9.56 -4.71
CA SER A 193 -24.87 9.79 -6.11
C SER A 193 -23.61 9.05 -6.54
N SER A 194 -23.49 8.85 -7.85
CA SER A 194 -22.26 8.43 -8.52
C SER A 194 -22.00 9.34 -9.71
N GLN A 195 -20.74 9.66 -9.98
CA GLN A 195 -20.35 10.53 -11.08
C GLN A 195 -19.01 10.13 -11.69
N GLN A 196 -18.84 10.42 -12.98
CA GLN A 196 -17.56 10.28 -13.67
C GLN A 196 -16.90 11.66 -13.78
N LEU A 197 -15.63 11.73 -13.40
CA LEU A 197 -14.83 12.95 -13.41
C LEU A 197 -13.54 12.73 -14.21
N GLU A 198 -12.94 13.83 -14.64
CA GLU A 198 -11.58 13.80 -15.19
C GLU A 198 -10.59 13.30 -14.11
N PRO A 199 -9.51 12.57 -14.48
CA PRO A 199 -8.58 12.00 -13.50
C PRO A 199 -8.00 13.02 -12.49
N ASP A 200 -7.74 14.24 -12.97
CA ASP A 200 -7.14 15.33 -12.19
C ASP A 200 -8.16 16.16 -11.39
N ASP A 201 -9.47 15.93 -11.59
CA ASP A 201 -10.52 16.64 -10.86
C ASP A 201 -10.68 16.05 -9.46
N LEU A 202 -10.13 16.73 -8.45
CA LEU A 202 -10.20 16.32 -7.04
C LEU A 202 -11.36 16.99 -6.26
N SER A 203 -12.28 17.68 -6.93
CA SER A 203 -13.38 18.41 -6.27
C SER A 203 -14.23 17.52 -5.36
N ALA A 204 -14.48 16.29 -5.78
CA ALA A 204 -15.28 15.31 -5.04
C ALA A 204 -14.59 14.74 -3.80
N LEU A 205 -13.29 14.98 -3.61
CA LEU A 205 -12.52 14.54 -2.43
C LEU A 205 -12.35 15.66 -1.39
N GLN A 206 -12.80 16.88 -1.70
CA GLN A 206 -12.71 18.02 -0.79
C GLN A 206 -13.57 17.83 0.46
N PRO A 207 -13.22 18.48 1.58
CA PRO A 207 -14.04 18.49 2.79
C PRO A 207 -15.46 19.03 2.53
N THR A 208 -16.42 18.52 3.30
CA THR A 208 -17.84 18.91 3.24
C THR A 208 -18.34 19.32 4.62
N ASP A 209 -19.39 20.15 4.68
CA ASP A 209 -19.97 20.58 5.96
C ASP A 209 -20.72 19.44 6.68
N ASP A 210 -21.19 18.45 5.92
CA ASP A 210 -21.79 17.22 6.39
C ASP A 210 -20.77 16.06 6.47
N ALA A 211 -21.09 15.02 7.24
CA ALA A 211 -20.28 13.81 7.33
C ALA A 211 -20.53 12.92 6.09
N ARG A 212 -19.59 12.96 5.16
CA ARG A 212 -19.66 12.29 3.85
C ARG A 212 -18.58 11.22 3.71
N LEU A 213 -18.85 10.24 2.86
CA LEU A 213 -17.93 9.20 2.43
C LEU A 213 -17.87 9.23 0.90
N THR A 214 -16.66 9.27 0.34
CA THR A 214 -16.42 9.16 -1.10
C THR A 214 -15.56 7.93 -1.39
N LEU A 215 -16.09 7.02 -2.20
CA LEU A 215 -15.34 5.88 -2.74
C LEU A 215 -14.90 6.23 -4.16
N THR A 216 -13.64 5.98 -4.50
CA THR A 216 -13.10 6.37 -5.81
C THR A 216 -12.28 5.29 -6.50
N THR A 217 -12.43 5.16 -7.81
CA THR A 217 -11.71 4.19 -8.64
C THR A 217 -11.61 4.64 -10.11
N CYS A 218 -10.83 3.91 -10.92
CA CYS A 218 -10.73 4.16 -12.36
C CYS A 218 -11.96 3.69 -13.15
N THR A 219 -12.33 4.42 -14.20
CA THR A 219 -13.43 4.06 -15.11
C THR A 219 -13.15 4.49 -16.55
N PRO A 220 -13.64 3.78 -17.58
CA PRO A 220 -14.29 2.45 -17.54
C PRO A 220 -13.33 1.33 -17.12
N LYS A 221 -13.83 0.11 -16.88
CA LYS A 221 -12.98 -1.04 -16.54
C LYS A 221 -11.87 -1.19 -17.58
N TYR A 222 -10.65 -1.51 -17.14
CA TYR A 222 -9.45 -1.64 -17.99
C TYR A 222 -8.96 -0.33 -18.64
N SER A 223 -9.48 0.81 -18.19
CA SER A 223 -9.06 2.14 -18.60
C SER A 223 -8.97 3.08 -17.39
N ALA A 224 -7.96 3.95 -17.36
CA ALA A 224 -7.86 5.02 -16.37
C ALA A 224 -8.27 6.38 -16.97
N ARG A 225 -9.13 6.37 -18.00
CA ARG A 225 -9.53 7.57 -18.73
C ARG A 225 -10.30 8.56 -17.87
N TYR A 226 -11.12 8.05 -16.97
CA TYR A 226 -11.92 8.84 -16.03
C TYR A 226 -11.83 8.22 -14.64
N ARG A 227 -12.30 8.97 -13.66
CA ARG A 227 -12.51 8.50 -12.28
C ARG A 227 -13.99 8.31 -12.03
N LEU A 228 -14.37 7.22 -11.37
CA LEU A 228 -15.71 6.99 -10.85
C LEU A 228 -15.71 7.27 -9.36
N ASP A 229 -16.55 8.20 -8.94
CA ASP A 229 -16.74 8.56 -7.55
C ASP A 229 -18.16 8.22 -7.10
N VAL A 230 -18.28 7.52 -5.96
CA VAL A 230 -19.55 7.21 -5.30
C VAL A 230 -19.60 7.98 -3.98
N GLN A 231 -20.58 8.86 -3.82
CA GLN A 231 -20.75 9.67 -2.62
C GLN A 231 -21.87 9.11 -1.73
N ALA A 232 -21.63 9.09 -0.42
CA ALA A 232 -22.56 8.61 0.59
C ALA A 232 -22.59 9.51 1.82
N SER A 233 -23.76 9.68 2.43
CA SER A 233 -23.94 10.49 3.65
C SER A 233 -24.07 9.61 4.88
N LEU A 234 -23.50 10.00 6.01
CA LEU A 234 -23.67 9.30 7.28
C LEU A 234 -25.14 9.30 7.72
N GLU A 235 -25.65 8.13 8.14
CA GLU A 235 -27.02 7.94 8.62
C GLU A 235 -27.05 7.58 10.11
N LYS A 236 -26.14 6.70 10.56
CA LYS A 236 -26.19 6.15 11.92
C LYS A 236 -24.80 5.82 12.48
N ILE A 237 -24.63 6.00 13.79
CA ILE A 237 -23.44 5.58 14.56
C ILE A 237 -23.89 4.62 15.68
N THR A 238 -23.21 3.49 15.87
CA THR A 238 -23.48 2.52 16.94
C THR A 238 -22.20 2.17 17.70
N SER A 239 -22.18 2.27 19.03
CA SER A 239 -20.99 1.93 19.84
C SER A 239 -20.79 0.40 19.97
N THR A 240 -19.54 -0.06 19.90
CA THR A 240 -19.16 -1.47 20.01
C THR A 240 -18.58 -1.85 21.39
N ARG A 241 -18.56 -0.92 22.36
CA ARG A 241 -18.05 -1.18 23.72
C ARG A 241 -19.04 -2.06 24.51
N PRO A 242 -18.62 -3.21 25.06
CA PRO A 242 -19.48 -4.02 25.89
C PRO A 242 -19.65 -3.38 27.27
N LEU A 243 -20.82 -2.82 27.57
CA LEU A 243 -21.21 -2.28 28.88
C LEU A 243 -21.24 -3.34 30.01
N SER A 244 -21.01 -4.62 29.72
CA SER A 244 -21.19 -5.74 30.66
C SER A 244 -19.94 -6.20 31.44
N PHE A 245 -18.77 -5.57 31.24
CA PHE A 245 -17.49 -6.10 31.76
C PHE A 245 -16.96 -5.46 33.07
N LEU A 246 -17.52 -4.33 33.50
CA LEU A 246 -17.08 -3.60 34.71
C LEU A 246 -17.19 -4.42 36.02
N ARG A 247 -17.92 -5.55 36.01
CA ARG A 247 -18.28 -6.28 37.22
C ARG A 247 -17.28 -7.33 37.71
N ARG A 248 -16.29 -7.75 36.91
CA ARG A 248 -15.58 -9.03 37.18
C ARG A 248 -14.05 -9.00 37.20
N LEU A 249 -13.39 -7.95 36.72
CA LEU A 249 -11.95 -8.02 36.42
C LEU A 249 -11.05 -7.11 37.27
N VAL A 250 -11.47 -6.77 38.49
CA VAL A 250 -10.64 -6.07 39.50
C VAL A 250 -9.69 -7.05 40.24
N LYS A 251 -9.74 -8.37 39.98
CA LYS A 251 -9.22 -9.35 40.94
C LYS A 251 -7.86 -10.03 40.67
N LYS A 252 -7.18 -9.87 39.53
CA LYS A 252 -5.89 -10.59 39.29
C LYS A 252 -4.94 -9.78 38.38
N LEU A 253 -3.99 -9.01 38.93
CA LEU A 253 -2.59 -9.36 39.27
C LEU A 253 -1.53 -9.09 38.15
N ALA A 254 -0.84 -7.95 38.29
CA ALA A 254 0.62 -7.69 38.39
C ALA A 254 1.72 -8.20 37.39
N LYS A 255 2.54 -7.21 36.95
CA LYS A 255 3.96 -7.13 36.45
C LYS A 255 4.28 -7.28 34.92
N PRO A 256 5.19 -6.44 34.33
CA PRO A 256 5.45 -6.36 32.87
C PRO A 256 6.78 -7.03 32.40
N ALA A 257 6.87 -7.32 31.10
CA ALA A 257 8.03 -7.87 30.37
C ALA A 257 8.14 -7.24 28.94
N PRO A 258 9.29 -7.34 28.23
CA PRO A 258 9.65 -6.48 27.10
C PRO A 258 8.89 -6.78 25.80
N ILE A 259 8.98 -5.87 24.81
CA ILE A 259 8.19 -5.88 23.57
C ILE A 259 8.51 -7.15 22.74
N ASN A 260 7.50 -8.00 22.56
CA ASN A 260 7.57 -9.29 21.90
C ASN A 260 6.66 -9.28 20.65
N VAL A 261 7.25 -9.43 19.45
CA VAL A 261 6.48 -9.70 18.22
C VAL A 261 6.13 -11.19 18.23
N PRO A 262 4.86 -11.60 18.17
CA PRO A 262 4.51 -13.01 18.36
C PRO A 262 5.09 -13.89 17.24
N THR A 263 6.01 -14.79 17.62
CA THR A 263 6.74 -15.76 16.79
C THR A 263 5.86 -16.49 15.76
N ASN A 264 4.59 -16.74 16.11
CA ASN A 264 3.60 -17.47 15.33
C ASN A 264 3.27 -16.84 13.95
N ILE A 265 3.33 -15.51 13.78
CA ILE A 265 3.01 -14.87 12.48
C ILE A 265 4.17 -15.00 11.49
N LEU A 266 5.41 -14.85 11.97
CA LEU A 266 6.61 -15.01 11.17
C LEU A 266 6.81 -16.47 10.78
N GLU A 267 6.57 -17.40 11.72
CA GLU A 267 6.59 -18.84 11.45
C GLU A 267 5.60 -19.23 10.35
N LEU A 268 4.36 -18.72 10.39
CA LEU A 268 3.35 -18.99 9.37
C LEU A 268 3.71 -18.41 8.00
N ALA A 269 4.31 -17.22 7.97
CA ALA A 269 4.75 -16.58 6.73
C ALA A 269 5.92 -17.35 6.09
N VAL A 270 6.90 -17.78 6.90
CA VAL A 270 7.99 -18.66 6.46
C VAL A 270 7.44 -19.99 5.94
N GLN A 271 6.49 -20.60 6.66
CA GLN A 271 5.88 -21.87 6.27
C GLN A 271 5.19 -21.75 4.91
N ARG A 272 4.36 -20.72 4.69
CA ARG A 272 3.65 -20.52 3.41
C ARG A 272 4.61 -20.29 2.24
N SER A 273 5.67 -19.50 2.42
CA SER A 273 6.66 -19.31 1.36
C SER A 273 7.42 -20.60 1.08
N ARG A 274 7.72 -21.42 2.09
CA ARG A 274 8.31 -22.74 1.90
C ARG A 274 7.37 -23.72 1.19
N GLU A 275 6.09 -23.73 1.53
CA GLU A 275 5.08 -24.55 0.85
C GLU A 275 4.98 -24.21 -0.64
N ARG A 276 5.01 -22.91 -0.98
CA ARG A 276 5.10 -22.46 -2.38
C ARG A 276 6.36 -22.97 -3.08
N LEU A 277 7.51 -22.95 -2.40
CA LEU A 277 8.76 -23.47 -2.94
C LEU A 277 8.79 -25.00 -3.03
N VAL A 278 8.03 -25.72 -2.21
CA VAL A 278 7.84 -27.18 -2.36
C VAL A 278 6.98 -27.48 -3.59
N GLN A 279 5.90 -26.71 -3.80
CA GLN A 279 5.01 -26.87 -4.95
C GLN A 279 5.66 -26.42 -6.26
N ASN A 280 6.44 -25.33 -6.20
CA ASN A 280 7.19 -24.77 -7.31
C ASN A 280 8.56 -24.25 -6.82
N PRO A 281 9.63 -25.05 -6.96
CA PRO A 281 10.99 -24.65 -6.57
C PRO A 281 11.55 -23.45 -7.32
N GLN A 282 10.93 -23.02 -8.42
CA GLN A 282 11.34 -21.86 -9.22
C GLN A 282 10.47 -20.62 -8.98
N ASP A 283 9.64 -20.60 -7.92
CA ASP A 283 8.81 -19.44 -7.57
C ASP A 283 9.68 -18.29 -7.00
N VAL A 284 10.17 -17.44 -7.91
CA VAL A 284 10.99 -16.25 -7.61
C VAL A 284 10.31 -15.33 -6.59
N SER A 285 8.99 -15.12 -6.72
CA SER A 285 8.24 -14.28 -5.78
C SER A 285 8.21 -14.87 -4.38
N ALA A 286 8.07 -16.20 -4.24
CA ALA A 286 8.16 -16.86 -2.93
C ALA A 286 9.56 -16.76 -2.31
N MET A 287 10.63 -16.78 -3.12
CA MET A 287 11.99 -16.56 -2.64
C MET A 287 12.21 -15.13 -2.15
N ILE A 288 11.71 -14.13 -2.87
CA ILE A 288 11.75 -12.71 -2.46
C ILE A 288 10.94 -12.51 -1.18
N ASP A 289 9.71 -13.04 -1.11
CA ASP A 289 8.86 -12.98 0.09
C ASP A 289 9.61 -13.58 1.30
N LEU A 290 10.24 -14.74 1.12
CA LEU A 290 11.01 -15.41 2.17
C LEU A 290 12.24 -14.59 2.60
N SER A 291 12.92 -13.93 1.66
CA SER A 291 14.02 -13.03 1.98
C SER A 291 13.60 -11.79 2.77
N ILE A 292 12.43 -11.22 2.48
CA ILE A 292 11.89 -10.06 3.19
C ILE A 292 11.59 -10.47 4.63
N ILE A 293 11.01 -11.66 4.82
CA ILE A 293 10.72 -12.22 6.15
C ILE A 293 12.02 -12.43 6.92
N TYR A 294 13.01 -13.12 6.34
CA TYR A 294 14.32 -13.32 6.99
C TYR A 294 15.06 -12.00 7.29
N ARG A 295 14.99 -11.01 6.39
CA ARG A 295 15.54 -9.66 6.63
C ARG A 295 14.82 -8.93 7.77
N SER A 296 13.54 -9.20 7.99
CA SER A 296 12.75 -8.62 9.08
C SER A 296 13.06 -9.26 10.44
N THR A 297 13.47 -10.53 10.45
CA THR A 297 13.88 -11.27 11.66
C THR A 297 15.37 -11.15 11.98
N GLY A 298 16.13 -10.47 11.12
CA GLY A 298 17.58 -10.28 11.28
C GLY A 298 18.43 -11.41 10.71
N GLU A 299 17.81 -12.42 10.09
CA GLU A 299 18.47 -13.57 9.44
C GLU A 299 18.99 -13.19 8.03
N ASN A 300 19.86 -12.19 7.97
CA ASN A 300 20.29 -11.56 6.72
C ASN A 300 21.00 -12.53 5.77
N GLU A 301 21.75 -13.51 6.28
CA GLU A 301 22.44 -14.52 5.46
C GLU A 301 21.43 -15.37 4.70
N LYS A 302 20.35 -15.80 5.36
CA LYS A 302 19.28 -16.58 4.73
C LYS A 302 18.53 -15.73 3.71
N ALA A 303 18.34 -14.45 3.97
CA ALA A 303 17.72 -13.53 3.03
C ALA A 303 18.54 -13.41 1.73
N VAL A 304 19.86 -13.22 1.85
CA VAL A 304 20.77 -13.16 0.70
C VAL A 304 20.79 -14.49 -0.06
N GLU A 305 20.76 -15.62 0.64
CA GLU A 305 20.69 -16.94 0.00
C GLU A 305 19.44 -17.10 -0.88
N GLN A 306 18.26 -16.70 -0.38
CA GLN A 306 17.04 -16.77 -1.18
C GLN A 306 17.06 -15.80 -2.36
N LEU A 307 17.59 -14.60 -2.19
CA LEU A 307 17.74 -13.63 -3.29
C LEU A 307 18.76 -14.10 -4.33
N GLY A 308 19.81 -14.82 -3.92
CA GLY A 308 20.76 -15.46 -4.84
C GLY A 308 20.09 -16.52 -5.71
N LYS A 309 19.27 -17.39 -5.12
CA LYS A 309 18.46 -18.37 -5.85
C LYS A 309 17.46 -17.69 -6.79
N ALA A 310 16.84 -16.60 -6.35
CA ALA A 310 15.93 -15.82 -7.16
C ALA A 310 16.64 -15.23 -8.40
N LEU A 311 17.86 -14.72 -8.24
CA LEU A 311 18.68 -14.18 -9.35
C LEU A 311 19.12 -15.23 -10.36
N GLU A 312 19.35 -16.47 -9.93
CA GLU A 312 19.68 -17.56 -10.84
C GLU A 312 18.51 -17.90 -11.78
N ILE A 313 17.27 -17.65 -11.34
CA ILE A 313 16.04 -17.95 -12.09
C ILE A 313 15.60 -16.74 -12.92
N ASP A 314 15.57 -15.55 -12.33
CA ASP A 314 15.13 -14.31 -12.96
C ASP A 314 16.12 -13.16 -12.67
N PRO A 315 17.20 -13.05 -13.47
CA PRO A 315 18.24 -12.05 -13.27
C PRO A 315 17.79 -10.62 -13.62
N ASP A 316 16.65 -10.44 -14.30
CA ASP A 316 16.17 -9.13 -14.73
C ASP A 316 15.16 -8.52 -13.73
N ARG A 317 14.79 -9.26 -12.68
CA ARG A 317 13.86 -8.82 -11.63
C ARG A 317 14.47 -7.72 -10.75
N GLU A 318 13.99 -6.48 -10.92
CA GLU A 318 14.46 -5.28 -10.21
C GLU A 318 14.28 -5.35 -8.69
N GLU A 319 13.22 -6.03 -8.23
CA GLU A 319 12.85 -6.17 -6.82
C GLU A 319 13.92 -6.93 -6.03
N ILE A 320 14.63 -7.86 -6.67
CA ILE A 320 15.71 -8.62 -6.03
C ILE A 320 16.88 -7.70 -5.66
N TYR A 321 17.31 -6.89 -6.63
CA TYR A 321 18.38 -5.92 -6.43
C TYR A 321 18.02 -4.87 -5.38
N TYR A 322 16.77 -4.41 -5.38
CA TYR A 322 16.26 -3.53 -4.33
C TYR A 322 16.32 -4.18 -2.95
N GLU A 323 15.86 -5.42 -2.78
CA GLU A 323 15.92 -6.10 -1.47
C GLU A 323 17.35 -6.36 -1.00
N LEU A 324 18.27 -6.76 -1.90
CA LEU A 324 19.70 -6.87 -1.60
C LEU A 324 20.27 -5.53 -1.10
N SER A 325 19.87 -4.41 -1.71
CA SER A 325 20.32 -3.08 -1.27
C SER A 325 19.90 -2.76 0.16
N VAL A 326 18.69 -3.14 0.56
CA VAL A 326 18.17 -2.91 1.92
C VAL A 326 18.97 -3.74 2.92
N ILE A 327 19.32 -4.98 2.57
CA ILE A 327 20.16 -5.85 3.41
C ILE A 327 21.55 -5.24 3.57
N TYR A 328 22.19 -4.82 2.47
CA TYR A 328 23.52 -4.21 2.53
C TYR A 328 23.54 -2.88 3.28
N GLN A 329 22.51 -2.04 3.15
CA GLN A 329 22.38 -0.81 3.94
C GLN A 329 22.36 -1.13 5.44
N LYS A 330 21.52 -2.08 5.87
CA LYS A 330 21.42 -2.48 7.28
C LYS A 330 22.72 -3.06 7.83
N ALA A 331 23.53 -3.70 6.98
CA ALA A 331 24.85 -4.20 7.32
C ALA A 331 25.95 -3.12 7.30
N GLY A 332 25.61 -1.85 7.06
CA GLY A 332 26.58 -0.75 6.92
C GLY A 332 27.39 -0.79 5.61
N ARG A 333 27.07 -1.70 4.70
CA ARG A 333 27.72 -1.90 3.39
C ARG A 333 27.11 -0.95 2.34
N VAL A 334 27.19 0.34 2.63
CA VAL A 334 26.53 1.41 1.86
C VAL A 334 26.91 1.41 0.37
N LYS A 335 28.18 1.21 0.05
CA LYS A 335 28.65 1.21 -1.36
C LYS A 335 27.98 0.12 -2.19
N GLU A 336 27.78 -1.05 -1.58
CA GLU A 336 27.14 -2.19 -2.21
C GLU A 336 25.64 -1.98 -2.32
N ALA A 337 25.01 -1.41 -1.29
CA ALA A 337 23.61 -1.00 -1.37
C ALA A 337 23.33 -0.04 -2.54
N ILE A 338 24.18 0.99 -2.70
CA ILE A 338 24.09 1.93 -3.84
C ILE A 338 24.24 1.19 -5.17
N ASN A 339 25.17 0.24 -5.26
CA ASN A 339 25.40 -0.53 -6.48
C ASN A 339 24.19 -1.39 -6.85
N GLU A 340 23.58 -2.06 -5.88
CA GLU A 340 22.38 -2.87 -6.14
C GLU A 340 21.17 -1.99 -6.51
N LEU A 341 20.99 -0.82 -5.90
CA LEU A 341 19.93 0.12 -6.34
C LEU A 341 20.14 0.60 -7.78
N LYS A 342 21.39 0.85 -8.20
CA LYS A 342 21.68 1.19 -9.59
C LYS A 342 21.34 0.06 -10.54
N LYS A 343 21.65 -1.19 -10.18
CA LYS A 343 21.22 -2.35 -10.96
C LYS A 343 19.69 -2.39 -11.04
N ALA A 344 18.97 -2.22 -9.93
CA ALA A 344 17.50 -2.17 -9.93
C ALA A 344 16.96 -1.12 -10.94
N ILE A 345 17.53 0.08 -10.95
CA ILE A 345 17.17 1.17 -11.87
C ILE A 345 17.53 0.83 -13.32
N GLU A 346 18.66 0.19 -13.58
CA GLU A 346 19.06 -0.25 -14.92
C GLU A 346 18.06 -1.26 -15.51
N ARG A 347 17.48 -2.14 -14.69
CA ARG A 347 16.49 -3.14 -15.14
C ARG A 347 15.09 -2.53 -15.27
N ALA A 348 14.72 -1.68 -14.31
CA ALA A 348 13.44 -0.98 -14.30
C ALA A 348 13.63 0.53 -14.03
N PRO A 349 13.84 1.34 -15.08
CA PRO A 349 14.04 2.79 -14.91
C PRO A 349 12.89 3.52 -14.24
N GLY A 350 11.66 2.97 -14.34
CA GLY A 350 10.45 3.48 -13.70
C GLY A 350 10.23 3.00 -12.25
N PHE A 351 11.20 2.30 -11.65
CA PHE A 351 11.04 1.81 -10.28
C PHE A 351 11.32 2.90 -9.25
N GLU A 352 10.28 3.67 -8.91
CA GLU A 352 10.35 4.83 -8.01
C GLU A 352 11.03 4.52 -6.67
N TYR A 353 10.72 3.38 -6.05
CA TYR A 353 11.31 2.96 -4.78
C TYR A 353 12.85 2.88 -4.81
N ALA A 354 13.43 2.47 -5.95
CA ALA A 354 14.88 2.38 -6.09
C ALA A 354 15.52 3.77 -6.18
N HIS A 355 14.92 4.71 -6.92
CA HIS A 355 15.36 6.10 -6.98
C HIS A 355 15.24 6.81 -5.62
N TYR A 356 14.10 6.63 -4.94
CA TYR A 356 13.88 7.19 -3.61
C TYR A 356 14.91 6.71 -2.59
N ARG A 357 15.13 5.39 -2.49
CA ARG A 357 16.15 4.84 -1.58
C ARG A 357 17.57 5.26 -1.94
N LEU A 358 17.87 5.36 -3.23
CA LEU A 358 19.17 5.83 -3.69
C LEU A 358 19.40 7.28 -3.26
N GLY A 359 18.37 8.11 -3.33
CA GLY A 359 18.36 9.47 -2.79
C GLY A 359 18.64 9.51 -1.29
N MET A 360 17.94 8.68 -0.50
CA MET A 360 18.16 8.57 0.94
C MET A 360 19.61 8.18 1.27
N LEU A 361 20.15 7.14 0.62
CA LEU A 361 21.53 6.71 0.83
C LEU A 361 22.53 7.81 0.48
N TYR A 362 22.33 8.53 -0.62
CA TYR A 362 23.20 9.65 -0.95
C TYR A 362 23.12 10.77 0.10
N LEU A 363 21.93 11.04 0.63
CA LEU A 363 21.73 12.08 1.63
C LEU A 363 22.40 11.72 2.97
N GLU A 364 22.25 10.47 3.42
CA GLU A 364 22.92 9.90 4.60
C GLU A 364 24.45 9.99 4.50
N ASN A 365 24.98 9.86 3.28
CA ASN A 365 26.42 9.89 3.00
C ASN A 365 26.94 11.27 2.54
N ASN A 366 26.20 12.34 2.84
CA ASN A 366 26.56 13.73 2.53
C ASN A 366 26.79 14.02 1.03
N GLN A 367 26.23 13.20 0.13
CA GLN A 367 26.26 13.39 -1.32
C GLN A 367 24.99 14.10 -1.80
N ALA A 368 24.73 15.30 -1.28
CA ALA A 368 23.47 16.01 -1.47
C ALA A 368 23.09 16.25 -2.94
N GLU A 369 24.06 16.49 -3.83
CA GLU A 369 23.79 16.66 -5.27
C GLU A 369 23.25 15.38 -5.93
N ARG A 370 23.83 14.23 -5.59
CA ARG A 370 23.34 12.95 -6.10
C ARG A 370 22.00 12.57 -5.47
N ALA A 371 21.79 12.92 -4.19
CA ALA A 371 20.52 12.72 -3.51
C ALA A 371 19.40 13.50 -4.22
N LYS A 372 19.64 14.78 -4.52
CA LYS A 372 18.72 15.64 -5.27
C LYS A 372 18.35 15.03 -6.62
N GLN A 373 19.33 14.59 -7.41
CA GLN A 373 19.07 13.97 -8.72
C GLN A 373 18.21 12.70 -8.60
N ALA A 374 18.49 11.85 -7.63
CA ALA A 374 17.72 10.62 -7.40
C ALA A 374 16.29 10.92 -6.93
N PHE A 375 16.10 11.90 -6.04
CA PHE A 375 14.76 12.32 -5.62
C PHE A 375 13.96 12.98 -6.74
N ILE A 376 14.60 13.78 -7.61
CA ILE A 376 13.94 14.33 -8.80
C ILE A 376 13.50 13.22 -9.75
N ALA A 377 14.33 12.18 -9.95
CA ALA A 377 13.95 11.01 -10.74
C ALA A 377 12.77 10.27 -10.12
N ALA A 378 12.76 10.08 -8.79
CA ALA A 378 11.63 9.51 -8.07
C ALA A 378 10.34 10.35 -8.24
N LEU A 379 10.42 11.68 -8.12
CA LEU A 379 9.27 12.58 -8.32
C LEU A 379 8.80 12.67 -9.77
N THR A 380 9.68 12.41 -10.75
CA THR A 380 9.28 12.31 -12.16
C THR A 380 8.35 11.11 -12.37
N ILE A 381 8.53 10.05 -11.58
CA ILE A 381 7.70 8.84 -11.63
C ILE A 381 6.47 8.99 -10.73
N ASN A 382 6.63 9.52 -9.51
CA ASN A 382 5.56 9.75 -8.54
C ASN A 382 5.61 11.19 -7.98
N PRO A 383 4.95 12.16 -8.64
CA PRO A 383 4.96 13.56 -8.23
C PRO A 383 4.22 13.84 -6.91
N LEU A 384 3.51 12.87 -6.34
CA LEU A 384 2.66 13.04 -5.15
C LEU A 384 3.34 12.53 -3.86
N SER A 385 4.59 12.09 -3.95
CA SER A 385 5.33 11.51 -2.83
C SER A 385 5.77 12.59 -1.85
N ALA A 386 4.98 12.82 -0.79
CA ALA A 386 5.28 13.79 0.26
C ALA A 386 6.64 13.53 0.93
N ASP A 387 6.97 12.25 1.19
CA ASP A 387 8.27 11.84 1.71
C ASP A 387 9.41 12.24 0.76
N THR A 388 9.24 12.01 -0.54
CA THR A 388 10.27 12.38 -1.53
C THR A 388 10.45 13.89 -1.63
N HIS A 389 9.37 14.68 -1.61
CA HIS A 389 9.44 16.14 -1.51
C HIS A 389 10.16 16.58 -0.23
N PHE A 390 9.87 15.97 0.91
CA PHE A 390 10.55 16.27 2.17
C PHE A 390 12.06 15.98 2.10
N PHE A 391 12.47 14.80 1.64
CA PHE A 391 13.89 14.48 1.55
C PHE A 391 14.62 15.25 0.44
N LEU A 392 13.93 15.64 -0.64
CA LEU A 392 14.45 16.59 -1.63
C LEU A 392 14.68 17.97 -0.98
N GLY A 393 13.75 18.43 -0.14
CA GLY A 393 13.93 19.64 0.68
C GLY A 393 15.17 19.56 1.58
N GLN A 394 15.41 18.41 2.23
CA GLN A 394 16.63 18.21 3.02
C GLN A 394 17.91 18.21 2.17
N ALA A 395 17.84 17.65 0.96
CA ALA A 395 18.96 17.70 0.02
C ALA A 395 19.31 19.15 -0.34
N TYR A 396 18.31 19.99 -0.64
CA TYR A 396 18.49 21.42 -0.87
C TYR A 396 19.03 22.16 0.36
N GLU A 397 18.56 21.86 1.58
CA GLU A 397 19.12 22.43 2.82
C GLU A 397 20.62 22.12 2.97
N LYS A 398 21.04 20.88 2.71
CA LYS A 398 22.47 20.51 2.75
C LYS A 398 23.30 21.26 1.70
N GLN A 399 22.69 21.67 0.59
CA GLN A 399 23.32 22.52 -0.43
C GLN A 399 23.27 24.02 -0.09
N LYS A 400 22.64 24.39 1.03
CA LYS A 400 22.35 25.78 1.42
C LYS A 400 21.40 26.51 0.47
N ASP A 401 20.68 25.77 -0.39
CA ASP A 401 19.59 26.30 -1.22
C ASP A 401 18.29 26.30 -0.41
N ASN A 402 18.19 27.27 0.50
CA ASN A 402 17.05 27.39 1.40
C ASN A 402 15.74 27.74 0.68
N GLU A 403 15.81 28.38 -0.50
CA GLU A 403 14.62 28.75 -1.27
C GLU A 403 13.98 27.53 -1.91
N SER A 404 14.78 26.67 -2.56
CA SER A 404 14.30 25.41 -3.10
C SER A 404 13.83 24.49 -1.96
N ALA A 405 14.56 24.41 -0.86
CA ALA A 405 14.12 23.62 0.30
C ALA A 405 12.74 24.03 0.82
N LEU A 406 12.48 25.34 0.96
CA LEU A 406 11.18 25.86 1.38
C LEU A 406 10.06 25.51 0.39
N ARG A 407 10.33 25.50 -0.92
CA ARG A 407 9.36 25.07 -1.93
C ARG A 407 9.02 23.60 -1.75
N GLU A 408 10.01 22.74 -1.63
CA GLU A 408 9.79 21.30 -1.50
C GLU A 408 9.09 20.92 -0.19
N TYR A 409 9.44 21.55 0.94
CA TYR A 409 8.69 21.35 2.18
C TYR A 409 7.25 21.85 2.09
N LYS A 410 7.01 22.94 1.35
CA LYS A 410 5.65 23.40 1.08
C LYS A 410 4.88 22.38 0.23
N GLU A 411 5.51 21.75 -0.75
CA GLU A 411 4.89 20.67 -1.52
C GLU A 411 4.62 19.43 -0.66
N ALA A 412 5.56 19.01 0.19
CA ALA A 412 5.34 17.94 1.15
C ALA A 412 4.13 18.21 2.07
N LEU A 413 4.01 19.45 2.59
CA LEU A 413 2.86 19.89 3.39
C LEU A 413 1.58 20.09 2.58
N ARG A 414 1.69 20.36 1.27
CA ARG A 414 0.53 20.43 0.37
C ARG A 414 -0.11 19.06 0.23
N PHE A 415 0.70 17.99 0.14
CA PHE A 415 0.21 16.62 0.03
C PHE A 415 -0.16 16.01 1.37
N VAL A 416 0.58 16.33 2.43
CA VAL A 416 0.33 15.86 3.81
C VAL A 416 0.44 17.05 4.77
N PRO A 417 -0.67 17.77 5.03
CA PRO A 417 -0.66 18.95 5.92
C PRO A 417 -0.15 18.68 7.34
N ASP A 418 -0.36 17.47 7.85
CA ASP A 418 0.08 17.03 9.19
C ASP A 418 1.47 16.37 9.18
N PHE A 419 2.29 16.60 8.14
CA PHE A 419 3.66 16.08 8.09
C PHE A 419 4.58 16.87 9.04
N LEU A 420 4.65 16.41 10.29
CA LEU A 420 5.32 17.09 11.40
C LEU A 420 6.78 17.45 11.06
N GLU A 421 7.55 16.52 10.49
CA GLU A 421 8.95 16.73 10.16
C GLU A 421 9.12 17.82 9.08
N ALA A 422 8.26 17.81 8.05
CA ALA A 422 8.27 18.85 7.01
C ALA A 422 7.84 20.21 7.58
N GLU A 423 6.86 20.23 8.49
CA GLU A 423 6.39 21.46 9.14
C GLU A 423 7.48 22.10 10.01
N VAL A 424 8.17 21.28 10.81
CA VAL A 424 9.31 21.71 11.64
C VAL A 424 10.43 22.30 10.77
N SER A 425 10.83 21.60 9.71
CA SER A 425 11.88 22.07 8.79
C SER A 425 11.47 23.35 8.06
N PHE A 426 10.22 23.45 7.60
CA PHE A 426 9.69 24.64 6.94
C PHE A 426 9.68 25.86 7.86
N LYS A 427 9.14 25.72 9.08
CA LYS A 427 9.10 26.81 10.08
C LYS A 427 10.51 27.27 10.45
N LYS A 428 11.44 26.34 10.64
CA LYS A 428 12.85 26.63 10.93
C LYS A 428 13.49 27.48 9.84
N LEU A 429 13.37 27.07 8.58
CA LEU A 429 13.94 27.81 7.44
C LEU A 429 13.30 29.19 7.24
N LYS A 430 11.98 29.30 7.37
CA LYS A 430 11.27 30.59 7.33
C LYS A 430 11.79 31.58 8.37
N LYS A 431 12.07 31.10 9.59
CA LYS A 431 12.65 31.94 10.65
C LYS A 431 14.05 32.41 10.28
N ILE A 432 14.89 31.53 9.72
CA ILE A 432 16.25 31.89 9.26
C ILE A 432 16.20 32.93 8.13
N GLN A 433 15.28 32.78 7.18
CA GLN A 433 15.12 33.73 6.06
C GLN A 433 14.71 35.12 6.55
N ARG A 434 13.77 35.20 7.50
CA ARG A 434 13.33 36.46 8.12
C ARG A 434 14.42 37.16 8.93
N ALA A 435 15.34 36.42 9.53
CA ALA A 435 16.44 36.99 10.32
C ALA A 435 17.61 37.54 9.46
N ARG A 436 17.59 37.29 8.14
CA ARG A 436 18.61 37.77 7.18
C ARG A 436 18.15 39.01 6.40
N GLN A 437 16.86 39.34 6.50
CA GLN A 437 16.25 40.57 5.98
C GLN A 437 16.21 41.58 7.12
#